data_AF-A0A5E7ZCI0-F1
#
_entry.id   AF-A0A5E7ZCI0-F1
#
_cell.length_a   1.000
_cell.length_b   1.000
_cell.length_c   1.000
_cell.angle_alpha   90.00
_cell.angle_beta   90.00
_cell.angle_gamma   90.00
#
_symmetry.space_group_name_H-M   'P 1'
#
loop_
_entity.id
_entity.type
_entity.pdbx_description
1 polymer ?
#
loop_
_entity_poly.entity_id
_entity_poly.type
_entity_poly.pdbx_seq_one_letter_code
_entity_poly.pdbx_strand_id
1 'polypeptide(L)'
;MEQVLTIISGLARELILDADDLARIDALAVAAQAGGGSGVTALMQMARLTGEAAADANAVPDAIDRLQDDSQLWRLVALVVVCFAAVRAEYPSRQDAQAARTAISARADAVYSEAGTFGAETVAWLVSMTGVATLFLSRTAAERAPAVRVETGVSFPSTLLAYDLYGDAGRAEALVDRNRVATSLAMPVSFEAVAP
;
A
#
# COMPACT_ATOMS: atom_id res chain seq x y z
N MET A 1 -4.13 2.62 23.64
CA MET A 1 -2.99 1.74 23.29
C MET A 1 -3.44 0.29 23.11
N GLU A 2 -4.14 -0.31 24.07
CA GLU A 2 -4.64 -1.69 23.98
C GLU A 2 -5.50 -1.95 22.72
N GLN A 3 -6.43 -1.04 22.40
CA GLN A 3 -7.22 -1.12 21.15
C GLN A 3 -6.33 -1.14 19.89
N VAL A 4 -5.39 -0.20 19.76
CA VAL A 4 -4.46 -0.14 18.62
C VAL A 4 -3.61 -1.41 18.52
N LEU A 5 -3.20 -1.97 19.66
CA LEU A 5 -2.44 -3.21 19.71
C LEU A 5 -3.25 -4.40 19.18
N THR A 6 -4.52 -4.49 19.57
CA THR A 6 -5.44 -5.53 19.07
C THR A 6 -5.64 -5.40 17.56
N ILE A 7 -5.86 -4.16 17.08
CA ILE A 7 -6.07 -3.88 15.65
C ILE A 7 -4.84 -4.29 14.84
N ILE A 8 -3.65 -3.80 15.20
CA ILE A 8 -2.44 -4.10 14.42
C ILE A 8 -2.06 -5.58 14.46
N SER A 9 -2.32 -6.26 15.58
CA SER A 9 -2.09 -7.71 15.69
C SER A 9 -3.06 -8.51 14.82
N GLY A 10 -4.32 -8.07 14.73
CA GLY A 10 -5.31 -8.64 13.82
C GLY A 10 -4.91 -8.43 12.36
N LEU A 11 -4.55 -7.20 12.01
CA LEU A 11 -4.08 -6.84 10.68
C LEU A 11 -2.83 -7.63 10.26
N ALA A 12 -1.87 -7.80 11.17
CA ALA A 12 -0.68 -8.60 10.91
C ALA A 12 -1.02 -10.06 10.57
N ARG A 13 -1.98 -10.67 11.28
CA ARG A 13 -2.43 -12.06 11.01
C ARG A 13 -3.21 -12.20 9.71
N GLU A 14 -3.84 -11.13 9.24
CA GLU A 14 -4.51 -11.10 7.93
C GLU A 14 -3.50 -10.98 6.79
N LEU A 15 -2.47 -10.16 6.96
CA LEU A 15 -1.54 -9.80 5.88
C LEU A 15 -0.29 -10.67 5.79
N ILE A 16 0.18 -11.26 6.89
CA ILE A 16 1.44 -12.00 6.96
C ILE A 16 1.13 -13.51 6.91
N LEU A 17 1.79 -14.22 6.00
CA LEU A 17 1.70 -15.68 5.89
C LEU A 17 2.89 -16.41 6.53
N ASP A 18 4.03 -15.74 6.69
CA ASP A 18 5.23 -16.33 7.27
C ASP A 18 5.10 -16.51 8.79
N ALA A 19 5.37 -17.73 9.26
CA ALA A 19 5.18 -18.09 10.67
C ALA A 19 6.22 -17.45 11.61
N ASP A 20 7.45 -17.22 11.13
CA ASP A 20 8.51 -16.62 11.93
C ASP A 20 8.24 -15.12 12.13
N ASP A 21 7.74 -14.44 11.08
CA ASP A 21 7.29 -13.04 11.17
C ASP A 21 6.08 -12.91 12.11
N LEU A 22 5.12 -13.83 12.08
CA LEU A 22 4.01 -13.84 13.02
C LEU A 22 4.47 -14.08 14.47
N ALA A 23 5.40 -15.01 14.70
CA ALA A 23 6.00 -15.22 16.02
C ALA A 23 6.72 -13.96 16.52
N ARG A 24 7.36 -13.22 15.61
CA ARG A 24 7.99 -11.93 15.93
C ARG A 24 6.96 -10.85 16.28
N ILE A 25 5.83 -10.78 15.56
CA ILE A 25 4.71 -9.90 15.90
C ILE A 25 4.16 -10.21 17.29
N ASP A 26 3.97 -11.49 17.64
CA ASP A 26 3.48 -11.88 18.96
C ASP A 26 4.45 -11.47 20.08
N ALA A 27 5.76 -11.66 19.88
CA ALA A 27 6.78 -11.21 20.84
C ALA A 27 6.78 -9.68 21.03
N LEU A 28 6.62 -8.93 19.94
CA LEU A 28 6.51 -7.47 20.00
C LEU A 28 5.19 -7.03 20.65
N ALA A 29 4.09 -7.77 20.47
CA ALA A 29 2.82 -7.46 21.10
C ALA A 29 2.89 -7.57 22.62
N VAL A 30 3.57 -8.60 23.14
CA VAL A 30 3.84 -8.75 24.58
C VAL A 30 4.69 -7.59 25.09
N ALA A 31 5.73 -7.18 24.35
CA ALA A 31 6.55 -6.03 24.73
C ALA A 31 5.76 -4.70 24.70
N ALA A 32 4.83 -4.54 23.76
CA ALA A 32 3.96 -3.37 23.67
C ALA A 32 3.02 -3.24 24.88
N GLN A 33 2.55 -4.36 25.44
CA GLN A 33 1.70 -4.37 26.64
C GLN A 33 2.40 -3.84 27.89
N ALA A 34 3.73 -3.93 27.98
CA ALA A 34 4.49 -3.37 29.10
C ALA A 34 4.38 -1.84 29.21
N GLY A 35 3.99 -1.18 28.11
CA GLY A 35 3.77 0.26 28.05
C GLY A 35 5.05 1.11 28.14
N GLY A 36 4.86 2.41 28.39
CA GLY A 36 5.96 3.39 28.40
C GLY A 36 6.67 3.53 27.06
N GLY A 37 7.89 4.07 27.08
CA GLY A 37 8.69 4.30 25.87
C GLY A 37 9.01 3.01 25.11
N SER A 38 9.35 1.93 25.83
CA SER A 38 9.61 0.62 25.24
C SER A 38 8.39 0.03 24.55
N GLY A 39 7.20 0.21 25.11
CA GLY A 39 5.96 -0.29 24.51
C GLY A 39 5.61 0.42 23.20
N VAL A 40 5.85 1.74 23.13
CA VAL A 40 5.68 2.52 21.90
C VAL A 40 6.69 2.08 20.83
N THR A 41 7.95 1.86 21.21
CA THR A 41 8.96 1.33 20.28
C THR A 41 8.54 -0.04 19.72
N ALA A 42 8.07 -0.95 20.57
CA ALA A 42 7.57 -2.25 20.14
C ALA A 42 6.38 -2.11 19.17
N LEU A 43 5.44 -1.22 19.45
CA LEU A 43 4.31 -0.93 18.56
C LEU A 43 4.76 -0.41 17.19
N MET A 44 5.74 0.49 17.14
CA MET A 44 6.28 0.98 15.86
C MET A 44 7.03 -0.10 15.09
N GLN A 45 7.71 -1.02 15.81
CA GLN A 45 8.35 -2.17 15.19
C GLN A 45 7.33 -3.15 14.62
N MET A 46 6.20 -3.36 15.30
CA MET A 46 5.08 -4.14 14.74
C MET A 46 4.57 -3.47 13.47
N ALA A 47 4.35 -2.15 13.49
CA ALA A 47 3.85 -1.42 12.33
C ALA A 47 4.76 -1.55 11.12
N ARG A 48 6.08 -1.40 11.33
CA ARG A 48 7.08 -1.66 10.30
C ARG A 48 6.96 -3.10 9.79
N LEU A 49 7.00 -4.09 10.68
CA LEU A 49 7.02 -5.50 10.29
C LEU A 49 5.74 -5.90 9.54
N THR A 50 4.57 -5.40 9.94
CA THR A 50 3.31 -5.62 9.23
C THR A 50 3.37 -5.12 7.79
N GLY A 51 3.95 -3.95 7.53
CA GLY A 51 4.12 -3.45 6.17
C GLY A 51 5.23 -4.17 5.40
N GLU A 52 6.32 -4.53 6.08
CA GLU A 52 7.48 -5.17 5.48
C GLU A 52 7.27 -6.65 5.16
N ALA A 53 6.45 -7.37 5.92
CA ALA A 53 6.21 -8.82 5.80
C ALA A 53 4.86 -9.18 5.19
N ALA A 54 4.06 -8.20 4.77
CA ALA A 54 2.80 -8.46 4.07
C ALA A 54 3.03 -9.36 2.84
N ALA A 55 2.21 -10.39 2.68
CA ALA A 55 2.27 -11.32 1.56
C ALA A 55 1.88 -10.64 0.23
N ASP A 56 0.87 -9.77 0.27
CA ASP A 56 0.52 -8.84 -0.81
C ASP A 56 0.59 -7.40 -0.29
N ALA A 57 1.63 -6.68 -0.71
CA ALA A 57 1.84 -5.29 -0.34
C ALA A 57 0.77 -4.34 -0.93
N ASN A 58 0.16 -4.71 -2.08
CA ASN A 58 -0.86 -3.89 -2.73
C ASN A 58 -2.20 -3.92 -1.98
N ALA A 59 -2.49 -5.00 -1.24
CA ALA A 59 -3.70 -5.15 -0.43
C ALA A 59 -3.66 -4.37 0.90
N VAL A 60 -2.49 -3.92 1.33
CA VAL A 60 -2.29 -3.27 2.65
C VAL A 60 -3.09 -1.97 2.82
N PRO A 61 -3.09 -1.02 1.85
CA PRO A 61 -3.89 0.20 1.99
C PRO A 61 -5.38 -0.09 2.14
N ASP A 62 -5.93 -1.01 1.34
CA ASP A 62 -7.34 -1.40 1.42
C ASP A 62 -7.67 -2.09 2.75
N ALA A 63 -6.74 -2.90 3.29
CA ALA A 63 -6.91 -3.51 4.60
C ALA A 63 -6.91 -2.48 5.73
N ILE A 64 -6.07 -1.46 5.64
CA ILE A 64 -6.04 -0.36 6.61
C ILE A 64 -7.30 0.51 6.51
N ASP A 65 -7.76 0.82 5.31
CA ASP A 65 -8.90 1.71 5.10
C ASP A 65 -10.24 1.06 5.52
N ARG A 66 -10.30 -0.27 5.59
CA ARG A 66 -11.41 -1.01 6.20
C ARG A 66 -11.48 -0.87 7.72
N LEU A 67 -10.37 -0.53 8.38
CA LEU A 67 -10.31 -0.40 9.83
C LEU A 67 -10.82 0.99 10.24
N GLN A 68 -12.01 1.01 10.84
CA GLN A 68 -12.70 2.23 11.29
C GLN A 68 -12.18 2.71 12.67
N ASP A 69 -10.88 2.96 12.80
CA ASP A 69 -10.29 3.55 14.00
C ASP A 69 -9.75 4.95 13.69
N ASP A 70 -10.28 5.96 14.38
CA ASP A 70 -9.88 7.36 14.17
C ASP A 70 -8.90 7.86 15.26
N SER A 71 -8.31 6.96 16.04
CA SER A 71 -7.35 7.36 17.06
C SER A 71 -6.06 7.87 16.43
N GLN A 72 -5.50 8.91 17.04
CA GLN A 72 -4.24 9.51 16.60
C GLN A 72 -3.09 8.50 16.55
N LEU A 73 -3.03 7.59 17.55
CA LEU A 73 -2.02 6.55 17.62
C LEU A 73 -2.17 5.55 16.47
N TRP A 74 -3.41 5.18 16.11
CA TRP A 74 -3.65 4.32 14.95
C TRP A 74 -3.24 5.01 13.66
N ARG A 75 -3.59 6.29 13.43
CA ARG A 75 -3.17 7.02 12.22
C ARG A 75 -1.65 7.01 12.02
N LEU A 76 -0.89 7.17 13.11
CA LEU A 76 0.56 7.10 13.10
C LEU A 76 1.05 5.68 12.74
N VAL A 77 0.53 4.65 13.41
CA VAL A 77 0.83 3.24 13.13
C VAL A 77 0.51 2.89 11.68
N ALA A 78 -0.68 3.25 11.20
CA ALA A 78 -1.14 3.01 9.84
C ALA A 78 -0.24 3.68 8.81
N LEU A 79 0.22 4.91 9.06
CA LEU A 79 1.18 5.58 8.16
C LEU A 79 2.49 4.79 8.04
N VAL A 80 3.01 4.27 9.15
CA VAL A 80 4.22 3.44 9.13
C VAL A 80 3.97 2.18 8.29
N VAL A 81 2.89 1.45 8.55
CA VAL A 81 2.55 0.23 7.78
C VAL A 81 2.45 0.53 6.29
N VAL A 82 1.72 1.59 5.89
CA VAL A 82 1.56 1.98 4.48
C VAL A 82 2.89 2.36 3.84
N CYS A 83 3.75 3.11 4.51
CA CYS A 83 5.04 3.52 3.96
C CYS A 83 5.94 2.32 3.64
N PHE A 84 5.98 1.30 4.52
CA PHE A 84 6.75 0.08 4.29
C PHE A 84 6.11 -0.83 3.22
N ALA A 85 4.79 -0.95 3.19
CA ALA A 85 4.11 -1.71 2.15
C ALA A 85 4.29 -1.05 0.77
N ALA A 86 4.17 0.28 0.68
CA ALA A 86 4.26 1.00 -0.59
C ALA A 86 5.61 0.86 -1.29
N VAL A 87 6.71 0.70 -0.55
CA VAL A 87 8.02 0.47 -1.18
C VAL A 87 8.19 -0.97 -1.70
N ARG A 88 7.34 -1.90 -1.27
CA ARG A 88 7.30 -3.29 -1.74
C ARG A 88 6.22 -3.54 -2.80
N ALA A 89 5.22 -2.68 -2.87
CA ALA A 89 4.11 -2.76 -3.81
C ALA A 89 4.58 -2.68 -5.27
N GLU A 90 3.78 -3.25 -6.16
CA GLU A 90 4.05 -3.24 -7.60
C GLU A 90 3.22 -2.17 -8.28
N TYR A 91 3.86 -1.36 -9.12
CA TYR A 91 3.23 -0.25 -9.83
C TYR A 91 3.32 -0.45 -11.33
N PRO A 92 2.24 -0.94 -11.98
CA PRO A 92 2.26 -1.27 -13.41
C PRO A 92 2.52 -0.06 -14.31
N SER A 93 2.06 1.13 -13.91
CA SER A 93 2.24 2.36 -14.67
C SER A 93 2.80 3.51 -13.83
N ARG A 94 3.22 4.57 -14.53
CA ARG A 94 3.61 5.85 -13.92
C ARG A 94 2.49 6.43 -13.05
N GLN A 95 1.25 6.40 -13.52
CA GLN A 95 0.10 6.96 -12.82
C GLN A 95 -0.19 6.19 -11.54
N ASP A 96 -0.01 4.87 -11.53
CA ASP A 96 -0.23 4.04 -10.34
C ASP A 96 0.77 4.40 -9.23
N ALA A 97 2.05 4.54 -9.57
CA ALA A 97 3.09 5.00 -8.64
C ALA A 97 2.85 6.44 -8.15
N GLN A 98 2.39 7.33 -9.04
CA GLN A 98 2.04 8.71 -8.67
C GLN A 98 0.82 8.79 -7.75
N ALA A 99 -0.19 7.95 -7.98
CA ALA A 99 -1.37 7.84 -7.14
C ALA A 99 -0.98 7.37 -5.73
N ALA A 100 -0.16 6.33 -5.61
CA ALA A 100 0.36 5.86 -4.34
C ALA A 100 1.16 6.94 -3.60
N ARG A 101 2.04 7.67 -4.31
CA ARG A 101 2.78 8.79 -3.73
C ARG A 101 1.85 9.86 -3.17
N THR A 102 0.81 10.21 -3.93
CA THR A 102 -0.18 11.23 -3.54
C THR A 102 -0.97 10.78 -2.32
N ALA A 103 -1.39 9.50 -2.28
CA ALA A 103 -2.10 8.92 -1.15
C ALA A 103 -1.25 8.93 0.13
N ILE A 104 0.04 8.59 0.04
CA ILE A 104 0.97 8.65 1.18
C ILE A 104 1.14 10.08 1.67
N SER A 105 1.38 11.05 0.76
CA SER A 105 1.50 12.45 1.13
C SER A 105 0.26 12.97 1.85
N ALA A 106 -0.94 12.69 1.32
CA ALA A 106 -2.19 13.08 1.95
C ALA A 106 -2.37 12.46 3.35
N ARG A 107 -2.04 11.17 3.50
CA ARG A 107 -2.11 10.48 4.81
C ARG A 107 -1.10 11.06 5.80
N ALA A 108 0.10 11.40 5.33
CA ALA A 108 1.15 11.99 6.15
C ALA A 108 0.80 13.40 6.63
N ASP A 109 0.25 14.25 5.75
CA ASP A 109 -0.17 15.61 6.11
C ASP A 109 -1.21 15.60 7.24
N ALA A 110 -2.18 14.67 7.17
CA ALA A 110 -3.16 14.45 8.24
C ALA A 110 -2.48 14.08 9.57
N VAL A 111 -1.52 13.14 9.53
CA VAL A 111 -0.80 12.66 10.72
C VAL A 111 0.11 13.73 11.33
N TYR A 112 0.84 14.50 10.52
CA TYR A 112 1.78 15.51 11.02
C TYR A 112 1.11 16.59 11.84
N SER A 113 -0.09 17.01 11.44
CA SER A 113 -0.86 18.04 12.15
C SER A 113 -1.15 17.66 13.60
N GLU A 114 -1.24 16.36 13.88
CA GLU A 114 -1.57 15.83 15.20
C GLU A 114 -0.30 15.37 15.93
N ALA A 115 0.67 14.81 15.20
CA ALA A 115 1.85 14.14 15.75
C ALA A 115 2.74 15.01 16.65
N GLY A 116 2.55 16.34 16.66
CA GLY A 116 3.20 17.25 17.60
C GLY A 116 3.02 16.87 19.08
N THR A 117 1.94 16.16 19.43
CA THR A 117 1.72 15.64 20.80
C THR A 117 2.74 14.57 21.22
N PHE A 118 3.40 13.90 20.27
CA PHE A 118 4.42 12.88 20.51
C PHE A 118 5.86 13.42 20.46
N GLY A 119 6.02 14.74 20.35
CA GLY A 119 7.31 15.42 20.36
C GLY A 119 7.97 15.58 18.98
N ALA A 120 8.92 16.50 18.90
CA ALA A 120 9.56 16.91 17.65
C ALA A 120 10.37 15.78 16.98
N GLU A 121 10.99 14.89 17.76
CA GLU A 121 11.77 13.77 17.25
C GLU A 121 10.88 12.77 16.48
N THR A 122 9.70 12.45 17.03
CA THR A 122 8.71 11.58 16.38
C THR A 122 8.27 12.17 15.03
N VAL A 123 7.96 13.47 15.01
CA VAL A 123 7.58 14.16 13.77
C VAL A 123 8.73 14.14 12.76
N ALA A 124 9.96 14.43 13.18
CA ALA A 124 11.12 14.41 12.30
C ALA A 124 11.38 13.01 11.72
N TRP A 125 11.21 11.96 12.51
CA TRP A 125 11.31 10.57 12.04
C TRP A 125 10.24 10.23 11.02
N LEU A 126 8.97 10.57 11.27
CA LEU A 126 7.86 10.34 10.34
C LEU A 126 8.06 11.08 9.01
N VAL A 127 8.52 12.34 9.07
CA VAL A 127 8.86 13.15 7.90
C VAL A 127 9.98 12.51 7.08
N SER A 128 11.03 12.04 7.75
CA SER A 128 12.14 11.35 7.09
C SER A 128 11.68 10.06 6.39
N MET A 129 10.96 9.20 7.10
CA MET A 129 10.43 7.94 6.57
C MET A 129 9.53 8.17 5.35
N THR A 130 8.55 9.08 5.47
CA THR A 130 7.64 9.43 4.38
C THR A 130 8.39 10.05 3.20
N GLY A 131 9.41 10.88 3.47
CA GLY A 131 10.28 11.45 2.44
C GLY A 131 11.02 10.37 1.63
N VAL A 132 11.52 9.33 2.29
CA VAL A 132 12.16 8.19 1.62
C VAL A 132 11.16 7.40 0.77
N ALA A 133 9.99 7.07 1.31
CA ALA A 133 8.95 6.34 0.58
C ALA A 133 8.46 7.13 -0.66
N THR A 134 8.18 8.42 -0.50
CA THR A 134 7.74 9.29 -1.61
C THR A 134 8.81 9.49 -2.68
N LEU A 135 10.09 9.56 -2.29
CA LEU A 135 11.21 9.59 -3.24
C LEU A 135 11.32 8.28 -4.02
N PHE A 136 11.19 7.14 -3.35
CA PHE A 136 11.18 5.82 -4.00
C PHE A 136 10.06 5.72 -5.05
N LEU A 137 8.84 6.12 -4.69
CA LEU A 137 7.70 6.13 -5.61
C LEU A 137 7.91 7.11 -6.78
N SER A 138 8.56 8.24 -6.53
CA SER A 138 8.89 9.20 -7.59
C SER A 138 9.86 8.63 -8.62
N ARG A 139 10.89 7.90 -8.15
CA ARG A 139 11.83 7.19 -9.02
C ARG A 139 11.13 6.08 -9.80
N THR A 140 10.34 5.28 -9.10
CA THR A 140 9.53 4.22 -9.71
C THR A 140 8.65 4.80 -10.82
N ALA A 141 7.92 5.89 -10.56
CA ALA A 141 7.09 6.55 -11.56
C ALA A 141 7.87 7.03 -12.79
N ALA A 142 9.12 7.49 -12.61
CA ALA A 142 9.96 7.94 -13.71
C ALA A 142 10.39 6.78 -14.64
N GLU A 143 10.55 5.58 -14.08
CA GLU A 143 10.98 4.39 -14.81
C GLU A 143 9.81 3.63 -15.48
N ARG A 144 8.58 3.81 -14.98
CA ARG A 144 7.40 3.12 -15.53
C ARG A 144 6.82 3.80 -16.77
N ALA A 145 6.31 2.97 -17.67
CA ALA A 145 5.54 3.42 -18.83
C ALA A 145 4.23 4.11 -18.36
N PRO A 146 3.75 5.13 -19.11
CA PRO A 146 2.48 5.76 -18.79
C PRO A 146 1.32 4.82 -19.13
N ALA A 147 0.25 4.91 -18.34
CA ALA A 147 -1.04 4.41 -18.74
C ALA A 147 -1.69 5.35 -19.76
N VAL A 148 -2.32 4.77 -20.77
CA VAL A 148 -2.97 5.46 -21.88
C VAL A 148 -4.38 4.93 -22.07
N ARG A 149 -5.26 5.77 -22.60
CA ARG A 149 -6.60 5.38 -23.01
C ARG A 149 -6.56 4.84 -24.43
N VAL A 150 -7.03 3.62 -24.60
CA VAL A 150 -7.14 2.92 -25.89
C VAL A 150 -8.60 2.92 -26.31
N GLU A 151 -8.87 3.28 -27.56
CA GLU A 151 -10.22 3.25 -28.14
C GLU A 151 -10.24 2.35 -29.37
N THR A 152 -11.14 1.36 -29.36
CA THR A 152 -11.24 0.31 -30.40
C THR A 152 -12.49 0.44 -31.27
N GLY A 153 -13.43 1.29 -30.87
CA GLY A 153 -14.71 1.53 -31.58
C GLY A 153 -15.74 0.40 -31.44
N VAL A 154 -15.30 -0.84 -31.19
CA VAL A 154 -16.15 -2.00 -30.88
C VAL A 154 -15.55 -2.84 -29.76
N SER A 155 -16.38 -3.64 -29.12
CA SER A 155 -15.95 -4.51 -28.02
C SER A 155 -15.20 -5.72 -28.56
N PHE A 156 -14.07 -6.04 -27.94
CA PHE A 156 -13.25 -7.20 -28.25
C PHE A 156 -12.92 -7.99 -26.98
N PRO A 157 -12.56 -9.27 -27.09
CA PRO A 157 -11.99 -10.02 -25.99
C PRO A 157 -10.63 -9.45 -25.56
N SER A 158 -10.36 -9.43 -24.26
CA SER A 158 -9.11 -8.97 -23.65
C SER A 158 -7.86 -9.69 -24.18
N THR A 159 -7.95 -10.98 -24.55
CA THR A 159 -6.84 -11.74 -25.12
C THR A 159 -6.41 -11.25 -26.49
N LEU A 160 -7.37 -10.90 -27.34
CA LEU A 160 -7.09 -10.30 -28.65
C LEU A 160 -6.49 -8.91 -28.47
N LEU A 161 -7.05 -8.09 -27.59
CA LEU A 161 -6.52 -6.75 -27.29
C LEU A 161 -5.11 -6.80 -26.71
N ALA A 162 -4.81 -7.75 -25.83
CA ALA A 162 -3.48 -7.92 -25.26
C ALA A 162 -2.46 -8.34 -26.32
N TYR A 163 -2.83 -9.25 -27.22
CA TYR A 163 -1.96 -9.63 -28.33
C TYR A 163 -1.72 -8.46 -29.29
N ASP A 164 -2.76 -7.70 -29.65
CA ASP A 164 -2.63 -6.56 -30.56
C ASP A 164 -1.78 -5.42 -29.96
N LEU A 165 -1.92 -5.15 -28.66
CA LEU A 165 -1.17 -4.09 -27.97
C LEU A 165 0.27 -4.50 -27.65
N TYR A 166 0.48 -5.73 -27.19
CA TYR A 166 1.73 -6.15 -26.55
C TYR A 166 2.45 -7.30 -27.26
N GLY A 167 1.82 -7.92 -28.27
CA GLY A 167 2.30 -9.17 -28.87
C GLY A 167 2.15 -10.39 -27.95
N ASP A 168 1.47 -10.25 -26.81
CA ASP A 168 1.35 -11.28 -25.78
C ASP A 168 -0.08 -11.35 -25.22
N ALA A 169 -0.79 -12.44 -25.56
CA ALA A 169 -2.14 -12.69 -25.07
C ALA A 169 -2.19 -13.00 -23.56
N GLY A 170 -1.06 -13.38 -22.95
CA GLY A 170 -0.94 -13.61 -21.50
C GLY A 170 -1.18 -12.36 -20.66
N ARG A 171 -1.06 -11.16 -21.25
CA ARG A 171 -1.33 -9.89 -20.58
C ARG A 171 -2.82 -9.51 -20.50
N ALA A 172 -3.72 -10.39 -20.93
CA ALA A 172 -5.15 -10.15 -20.92
C ALA A 172 -5.71 -9.88 -19.51
N GLU A 173 -5.25 -10.63 -18.51
CA GLU A 173 -5.70 -10.48 -17.12
C GLU A 173 -5.39 -9.08 -16.58
N ALA A 174 -4.19 -8.57 -16.84
CA ALA A 174 -3.81 -7.20 -16.45
C ALA A 174 -4.72 -6.12 -17.07
N LEU A 175 -5.22 -6.34 -18.29
CA LEU A 175 -6.20 -5.42 -18.91
C LEU A 175 -7.57 -5.51 -18.23
N VAL A 176 -8.01 -6.72 -17.88
CA VAL A 176 -9.28 -6.95 -17.17
C VAL A 176 -9.25 -6.31 -15.79
N ASP A 177 -8.18 -6.56 -15.02
CA ASP A 177 -8.01 -6.06 -13.66
C ASP A 177 -7.96 -4.54 -13.62
N ARG A 178 -7.14 -3.92 -14.49
CA ARG A 178 -6.99 -2.46 -14.56
C ARG A 178 -8.32 -1.76 -14.83
N ASN A 179 -9.16 -2.37 -15.66
CA ASN A 179 -10.44 -1.79 -16.09
C ASN A 179 -11.63 -2.30 -15.27
N ARG A 180 -11.41 -3.16 -14.27
CA ARG A 180 -12.43 -3.77 -13.41
C ARG A 180 -13.57 -4.39 -14.21
N VAL A 181 -13.23 -5.09 -15.29
CA VAL A 181 -14.20 -5.67 -16.22
C VAL A 181 -14.64 -7.03 -15.69
N ALA A 182 -15.96 -7.25 -15.58
CA ALA A 182 -16.49 -8.50 -15.06
C ALA A 182 -16.31 -9.71 -16.00
N THR A 183 -16.13 -9.49 -17.30
CA THR A 183 -16.03 -10.56 -18.30
C THR A 183 -14.97 -10.26 -19.36
N SER A 184 -13.94 -11.09 -19.41
CA SER A 184 -12.79 -10.97 -20.31
C SER A 184 -13.13 -11.06 -21.79
N LEU A 185 -14.31 -11.60 -22.16
CA LEU A 185 -14.79 -11.73 -23.54
C LEU A 185 -15.37 -10.43 -24.12
N ALA A 186 -15.71 -9.45 -23.28
CA ALA A 186 -16.36 -8.22 -23.72
C ALA A 186 -15.73 -7.01 -23.03
N MET A 187 -14.56 -6.59 -23.49
CA MET A 187 -13.93 -5.37 -22.99
C MET A 187 -14.69 -4.13 -23.48
N PRO A 188 -14.72 -3.03 -22.70
CA PRO A 188 -15.25 -1.75 -23.14
C PRO A 188 -14.56 -1.25 -24.41
N VAL A 189 -15.28 -0.48 -25.23
CA VAL A 189 -14.74 0.15 -26.46
C VAL A 189 -13.67 1.21 -26.20
N SER A 190 -13.58 1.65 -24.94
CA SER A 190 -12.59 2.58 -24.44
C SER A 190 -12.11 2.05 -23.09
N PHE A 191 -10.82 1.78 -22.96
CA PHE A 191 -10.23 1.20 -21.76
C PHE A 191 -8.83 1.77 -21.52
N GLU A 192 -8.31 1.58 -20.31
CA GLU A 192 -6.96 2.00 -19.94
C GLU A 192 -5.97 0.85 -20.07
N ALA A 193 -4.79 1.13 -20.61
CA ALA A 193 -3.73 0.15 -20.82
C ALA A 193 -2.37 0.78 -20.53
N VAL A 194 -1.39 0.00 -20.08
CA VAL A 194 0.00 0.48 -20.00
C VAL A 194 0.53 0.64 -21.43
N ALA A 195 1.18 1.77 -21.75
CA ALA A 195 1.77 1.96 -23.07
C ALA A 195 2.77 0.82 -23.39
N PRO A 196 2.73 0.26 -24.61
CA PRO A 196 3.64 -0.81 -25.03
C PRO A 196 5.09 -0.35 -25.16
#